data_AF-A0AAV4A8G3-F1
#
_entry.id   AF-A0AAV4A8G3-F1
#
_cell.length_a   1.000
_cell.length_b   1.000
_cell.length_c   1.000
_cell.angle_alpha   90.00
_cell.angle_beta   90.00
_cell.angle_gamma   90.00
#
_symmetry.space_group_name_H-M   'P 1'
#
loop_
_entity.id
_entity.type
_entity.pdbx_description
1 polymer ?
#
loop_
_entity_poly.entity_id
_entity_poly.type
_entity_poly.pdbx_seq_one_letter_code
_entity_poly.pdbx_strand_id
1 'polypeptide(L)'
;MTWKHPSSPFTKKFKVQRSAAKVMATVSWDAKGVILLDILPQGQCINAARYCSTPLAVKMEQNHNLNEIISIELHKQITALLHLFQII
;
A
#
# COMPACT_ATOMS: atom_id res chain seq x y z
N MET A 1 -25.46 22.37 0.84
CA MET A 1 -25.93 22.88 -0.46
C MET A 1 -25.56 24.36 -0.53
N THR A 2 -24.68 24.78 -1.43
CA THR A 2 -24.32 26.21 -1.59
C THR A 2 -25.05 26.78 -2.79
N TRP A 3 -25.85 27.83 -2.59
CA TRP A 3 -26.48 28.56 -3.68
C TRP A 3 -25.41 29.25 -4.54
N LYS A 4 -25.48 29.11 -5.88
CA LYS A 4 -24.53 29.73 -6.82
C LYS A 4 -25.28 30.52 -7.88
N HIS A 5 -24.65 31.61 -8.33
CA HIS A 5 -25.17 32.46 -9.39
C HIS A 5 -25.21 31.70 -10.74
N PRO A 6 -26.23 31.88 -11.60
CA PRO A 6 -26.35 31.16 -12.87
C PRO A 6 -25.18 31.36 -13.84
N SER A 7 -24.51 32.52 -13.79
CA SER A 7 -23.30 32.79 -14.60
C SER A 7 -22.00 32.32 -13.94
N SER A 8 -22.06 31.69 -12.77
CA SER A 8 -20.86 31.18 -12.09
C SER A 8 -20.26 30.03 -12.91
N PRO A 9 -18.93 30.00 -13.12
CA PRO A 9 -18.30 28.86 -13.75
C PRO A 9 -18.58 27.59 -12.95
N PHE A 10 -18.88 26.49 -13.67
CA PHE A 10 -19.05 25.19 -13.03
C PHE A 10 -17.76 24.79 -12.33
N THR A 11 -17.88 24.25 -11.12
CA THR A 11 -16.74 23.63 -10.44
C THR A 11 -16.31 22.42 -11.26
N LYS A 12 -15.25 22.61 -12.05
CA LYS A 12 -14.56 21.52 -12.73
C LYS A 12 -13.96 20.64 -11.65
N LYS A 13 -14.53 19.44 -11.46
CA LYS A 13 -13.91 18.45 -10.58
C LYS A 13 -12.47 18.27 -11.05
N PHE A 14 -11.52 18.46 -10.14
CA PHE A 14 -10.11 18.17 -10.43
C PHE A 14 -10.07 16.74 -10.99
N LYS A 15 -9.45 16.56 -12.17
CA LYS A 15 -9.31 15.23 -12.74
C LYS A 15 -8.51 14.42 -11.72
N VAL A 16 -9.10 13.35 -11.20
CA VAL A 16 -8.38 12.43 -10.31
C VAL A 16 -7.30 11.77 -11.17
N GLN A 17 -6.08 12.32 -11.12
CA GLN A 17 -4.92 11.65 -11.67
C GLN A 17 -4.68 10.42 -10.81
N ARG A 18 -4.62 9.23 -11.42
CA ARG A 18 -4.22 8.02 -10.68
C ARG A 18 -2.84 8.30 -10.10
N SER A 19 -2.70 8.17 -8.78
CA SER A 19 -1.39 8.21 -8.13
C SER A 19 -0.52 7.13 -8.78
N ALA A 20 0.60 7.53 -9.38
CA ALA A 20 1.54 6.57 -9.96
C ALA A 20 2.00 5.60 -8.87
N ALA A 21 1.99 4.30 -9.20
CA ALA A 21 2.64 3.25 -8.42
C ALA A 21 2.16 3.01 -6.96
N LYS A 22 0.89 3.28 -6.61
CA LYS A 22 0.38 2.92 -5.27
C LYS A 22 0.06 1.42 -5.14
N VAL A 23 0.83 0.72 -4.30
CA VAL A 23 0.56 -0.65 -3.84
C VAL A 23 -0.08 -0.65 -2.45
N MET A 24 -0.81 -1.71 -2.10
CA MET A 24 -1.44 -1.86 -0.77
C MET A 24 -0.76 -3.01 -0.03
N ALA A 25 -0.27 -2.75 1.18
CA ALA A 25 0.35 -3.78 2.02
C ALA A 25 -0.46 -3.98 3.31
N THR A 26 -0.68 -5.24 3.68
CA THR A 26 -1.27 -5.65 4.96
C THR A 26 -0.18 -6.26 5.83
N VAL A 27 0.05 -5.68 7.01
CA VAL A 27 1.01 -6.20 7.98
C VAL A 27 0.27 -6.64 9.24
N SER A 28 0.41 -7.89 9.63
CA SER A 28 -0.03 -8.38 10.94
C SER A 28 1.18 -8.73 11.79
N TRP A 29 1.17 -8.39 13.07
CA TRP A 29 2.30 -8.57 13.98
C TRP A 29 1.80 -8.81 15.40
N ASP A 30 2.64 -9.43 16.22
CA ASP A 30 2.45 -9.66 17.66
C ASP A 30 3.70 -9.17 18.40
N ALA A 31 3.72 -9.23 19.73
CA ALA A 31 4.84 -8.82 20.59
C ALA A 31 6.18 -9.49 20.23
N LYS A 32 6.16 -10.60 19.48
CA LYS A 32 7.35 -11.31 18.99
C LYS A 32 7.83 -10.86 17.60
N GLY A 33 7.02 -10.11 16.86
CA GLY A 33 7.37 -9.63 15.51
C GLY A 33 6.26 -9.77 14.48
N VAL A 34 6.62 -9.54 13.21
CA VAL A 34 5.69 -9.60 12.08
C VAL A 34 5.30 -11.04 11.78
N ILE A 35 3.99 -11.29 11.72
CA ILE A 35 3.38 -12.60 11.45
C ILE A 35 2.97 -12.71 9.98
N LEU A 36 2.54 -11.61 9.37
CA LEU A 36 2.04 -11.60 8.00
C LEU A 36 2.44 -10.32 7.28
N LEU A 37 2.88 -10.48 6.04
CA LEU A 37 3.01 -9.41 5.05
C LEU A 37 2.32 -9.85 3.76
N ASP A 38 1.17 -9.24 3.43
CA ASP A 38 0.47 -9.42 2.15
C ASP A 38 0.57 -8.13 1.33
N ILE A 39 1.34 -8.16 0.24
CA ILE A 39 1.49 -7.03 -0.69
C ILE A 39 0.60 -7.28 -1.90
N LEU A 40 -0.43 -6.45 -2.05
CA LEU A 40 -1.32 -6.48 -3.19
C LEU A 40 -0.69 -5.74 -4.38
N PRO A 41 -0.88 -6.25 -5.62
CA PRO A 41 -0.41 -5.56 -6.81
C PRO A 41 -1.08 -4.20 -6.97
N GLN A 42 -0.43 -3.32 -7.73
CA GLN A 42 -0.86 -1.94 -7.90
C GLN A 42 -2.32 -1.82 -8.34
N GLY A 43 -3.06 -0.93 -7.70
CA GLY A 43 -4.46 -0.66 -8.03
C GLY A 43 -5.47 -1.68 -7.47
N GLN A 44 -5.03 -2.66 -6.69
CA GLN A 44 -5.90 -3.53 -5.91
C GLN A 44 -6.10 -2.97 -4.50
N CYS A 45 -7.27 -3.25 -3.92
CA CYS A 45 -7.63 -2.91 -2.56
C CYS A 45 -8.02 -4.16 -1.78
N ILE A 46 -7.83 -4.13 -0.46
CA ILE A 46 -8.38 -5.12 0.46
C ILE A 46 -9.89 -5.00 0.42
N ASN A 47 -10.56 -6.06 -0.01
CA ASN A 47 -12.00 -6.22 0.11
C ASN A 47 -12.31 -7.27 1.19
N ALA A 48 -13.59 -7.40 1.56
CA ALA A 48 -14.00 -8.34 2.61
C ALA A 48 -13.64 -9.79 2.27
N ALA A 49 -13.81 -10.22 1.01
CA ALA A 49 -13.48 -11.57 0.58
C ALA A 49 -11.98 -11.89 0.73
N ARG A 50 -11.12 -10.93 0.35
CA ARG A 50 -9.68 -10.99 0.51
C ARG A 50 -9.31 -11.02 1.98
N TYR A 51 -9.85 -10.08 2.77
CA TYR A 51 -9.56 -10.02 4.20
C TYR A 51 -10.00 -11.29 4.94
N CYS A 52 -11.11 -11.92 4.55
CA CYS A 52 -11.58 -13.17 5.14
C CYS A 52 -10.81 -14.41 4.66
N SER A 53 -10.16 -14.35 3.49
CA SER A 53 -9.28 -15.44 3.03
C SER A 53 -7.89 -15.36 3.65
N THR A 54 -7.42 -14.17 4.04
CA THR A 54 -6.13 -13.96 4.71
C THR A 54 -5.95 -14.70 6.06
N PRO A 55 -6.92 -14.76 7.00
CA PRO A 55 -6.74 -15.41 8.32
C PRO A 55 -6.63 -16.94 8.28
N LEU A 56 -6.88 -17.59 7.15
CA LEU A 56 -6.75 -19.05 7.03
C LEU A 56 -5.31 -19.49 6.67
N ALA A 57 -4.52 -18.62 6.03
CA ALA A 57 -3.15 -18.92 5.65
C ALA A 57 -2.14 -18.75 6.81
N VAL A 58 -2.50 -18.03 7.87
CA VAL A 58 -1.65 -17.71 9.02
C VAL A 58 -1.25 -18.96 9.84
N LYS A 59 -1.92 -20.11 9.62
CA LYS A 59 -1.64 -21.34 10.37
C LYS A 59 -0.50 -22.19 9.82
N MET A 60 0.06 -21.90 8.64
CA MET A 60 0.98 -22.85 7.99
C MET A 60 2.42 -22.36 7.74
N GLU A 61 2.74 -21.09 7.91
CA GLU A 61 4.11 -20.62 7.65
C GLU A 61 4.62 -19.65 8.72
N GLN A 62 5.05 -20.21 9.85
CA GLN A 62 5.91 -19.51 10.80
C GLN A 62 7.33 -19.44 10.24
N ASN A 63 7.58 -18.49 9.34
CA ASN A 63 8.94 -18.17 8.91
C ASN A 63 9.53 -17.07 9.81
N HIS A 64 10.44 -17.45 10.71
CA HIS A 64 11.30 -16.53 11.47
C HIS A 64 12.16 -15.59 10.59
N ASN A 65 12.10 -15.74 9.26
CA ASN A 65 12.86 -15.01 8.25
C ASN A 65 12.13 -13.76 7.69
N LEU A 66 10.84 -13.55 8.01
CA LEU A 66 10.07 -12.44 7.41
C LEU A 66 10.58 -11.05 7.81
N ASN A 67 11.14 -10.91 9.02
CA ASN A 67 11.73 -9.64 9.46
C ASN A 67 12.99 -9.28 8.64
N GLU A 68 13.82 -10.28 8.29
CA GLU A 68 14.99 -10.05 7.45
C GLU A 68 14.58 -9.72 6.02
N ILE A 69 13.58 -10.41 5.47
CA ILE A 69 13.06 -10.15 4.12
C ILE A 69 12.45 -8.74 4.03
N ILE A 70 11.68 -8.31 5.03
CA ILE A 70 11.12 -6.94 5.11
C ILE A 70 12.26 -5.92 5.19
N SER A 71 13.27 -6.18 6.02
CA SER A 71 14.43 -5.28 6.13
C SER A 71 15.17 -5.16 4.80
N ILE A 72 15.37 -6.27 4.08
CA ILE A 72 16.01 -6.27 2.75
C ILE A 72 15.16 -5.52 1.73
N GLU A 73 13.84 -5.73 1.71
CA GLU A 73 12.95 -5.09 0.75
C GLU A 73 12.81 -3.58 0.99
N LEU A 74 12.69 -3.16 2.25
CA LEU A 74 12.73 -1.74 2.63
C LEU A 74 14.07 -1.12 2.26
N HIS A 75 15.18 -1.81 2.49
CA HIS A 75 16.52 -1.33 2.12
C HIS A 75 16.63 -1.18 0.60
N LYS A 76 16.16 -2.15 -0.19
CA LYS A 76 16.12 -2.05 -1.67
C LYS A 76 15.31 -0.85 -2.13
N GLN A 77 14.13 -0.60 -1.53
CA GLN A 77 13.31 0.55 -1.88
C GLN A 77 13.99 1.88 -1.52
N ILE A 78 14.63 1.97 -0.35
CA ILE A 78 15.38 3.16 0.07
C ILE A 78 16.57 3.41 -0.86
N THR A 79 17.37 2.38 -1.19
CA THR A 79 18.50 2.51 -2.10
C THR A 79 18.06 2.91 -3.51
N ALA A 80 16.96 2.34 -4.02
CA ALA A 80 16.41 2.72 -5.32
C ALA A 80 15.96 4.19 -5.36
N LEU A 81 15.36 4.69 -4.26
CA LEU A 81 15.01 6.10 -4.12
C LEU A 81 16.26 6.99 -4.05
N LEU A 82 17.27 6.61 -3.24
CA LEU A 82 18.52 7.36 -3.12
C LEU A 82 19.26 7.47 -4.46
N HIS A 83 19.32 6.40 -5.25
CA HIS A 83 19.89 6.45 -6.60
C HIS A 83 19.11 7.37 -7.53
N LEU A 84 17.78 7.47 -7.38
CA LEU A 84 16.95 8.38 -8.15
C LEU A 84 17.22 9.86 -7.81
N PHE A 85 17.55 10.16 -6.56
CA PHE A 85 17.84 11.53 -6.09
C PHE A 85 19.30 11.97 -6.33
N GLN A 86 20.24 11.04 -6.50
CA GLN A 86 21.66 11.33 -6.77
C GLN A 86 21.98 11.59 -8.26
N ILE A 87 20.99 11.49 -9.15
CA ILE A 87 21.14 11.68 -10.61
C ILE A 87 20.64 13.09 -11.07
N ILE A 88 20.23 13.96 -10.13
CA ILE A 88 19.90 15.37 -10.36
C ILE A 88 21.00 16.24 -9.78
#